data_AF-A9GHT3-F1
#
_entry.id   AF-A9GHT3-F1
#
_cell.length_a   1.000
_cell.length_b   1.000
_cell.length_c   1.000
_cell.angle_alpha   90.00
_cell.angle_beta   90.00
_cell.angle_gamma   90.00
#
_symmetry.space_group_name_H-M   'P 1'
#
loop_
_entity.id
_entity.type
_entity.pdbx_description
1 polymer ?
#
loop_
_entity_poly.entity_id
_entity_poly.type
_entity_poly.pdbx_seq_one_letter_code
_entity_poly.pdbx_strand_id
1 'polypeptide(L)'
;MRYGEAMSSGIRLTRGALLAQRPEGASRRAAAAWRTGALSAAGALLMASAAGPAAAADELPPQLAYAYGENETPRAAAFGGALRALGNGTSAVFLNPSAMVETRVYHLQALFQGSPEAGRHAYGGVVVDSVTGKLAGALSFVGGFVDMDDGGIKRSYLDARAGLAYPLTERVFVGLTGRYAKITQDGTLLQGGLGDSSVSGGLRAWEDGKLVGRHAFVDEFTFDAALTVKATDSLYIAAVGQNLTYPDNGLLPTTVGGGVGLGTADFSIEVDGLADLNSYRDTTFRLMAGGEYLVADHFPLRAGYRFDQGADQHALSLGLAYVGTQFAVEGTVRRALAGGGPTTFVVGLAYHLESSGLTRGSSDSF
;
A
#
# COMPACT_ATOMS: atom_id res chain seq x y z
N MET A 1 -22.15 40.68 37.14
CA MET A 1 -20.90 39.89 37.12
C MET A 1 -20.97 38.92 35.97
N ARG A 2 -20.10 39.10 34.97
CA ARG A 2 -20.15 38.41 33.67
C ARG A 2 -19.62 36.98 33.77
N TYR A 3 -20.36 36.05 33.18
CA TYR A 3 -19.98 34.66 32.94
C TYR A 3 -18.84 34.59 31.92
N GLY A 4 -17.91 33.66 32.17
CA GLY A 4 -16.70 33.44 31.40
C GLY A 4 -16.94 32.95 29.98
N GLU A 5 -16.13 33.46 29.07
CA GLU A 5 -16.05 33.09 27.65
C GLU A 5 -15.67 31.61 27.46
N ALA A 6 -16.48 30.90 26.68
CA ALA A 6 -16.12 29.60 26.13
C ALA A 6 -15.06 29.80 25.04
N MET A 7 -13.88 29.21 25.21
CA MET A 7 -12.85 29.17 24.18
C MET A 7 -13.32 28.29 23.01
N SER A 8 -13.45 28.91 21.84
CA SER A 8 -13.76 28.27 20.57
C SER A 8 -12.61 27.35 20.13
N SER A 9 -12.84 26.04 20.20
CA SER A 9 -11.99 24.98 19.64
C SER A 9 -12.20 24.92 18.12
N GLY A 10 -11.51 25.78 17.38
CA GLY A 10 -11.53 25.81 15.91
C GLY A 10 -10.35 25.06 15.29
N ILE A 11 -10.43 23.73 15.18
CA ILE A 11 -9.54 22.95 14.30
C ILE A 11 -9.87 23.35 12.86
N ARG A 12 -8.97 24.09 12.20
CA ARG A 12 -9.14 24.47 10.78
C ARG A 12 -8.80 23.28 9.89
N LEU A 13 -9.81 22.79 9.18
CA LEU A 13 -9.73 21.77 8.15
C LEU A 13 -8.71 22.18 7.07
N THR A 14 -7.74 21.31 6.78
CA THR A 14 -7.00 21.34 5.52
C THR A 14 -7.98 21.06 4.38
N ARG A 15 -8.25 22.10 3.58
CA ARG A 15 -9.24 22.13 2.49
C ARG A 15 -9.04 21.10 1.37
N GLY A 16 -7.97 20.30 1.38
CA GLY A 16 -7.76 19.21 0.42
C GLY A 16 -8.87 18.15 0.45
N ALA A 17 -9.56 17.98 1.59
CA ALA A 17 -10.70 17.07 1.74
C ALA A 17 -12.07 17.71 1.43
N LEU A 18 -12.11 18.97 0.95
CA LEU A 18 -13.33 19.78 0.77
C LEU A 18 -13.66 20.09 -0.70
N LEU A 19 -12.99 19.44 -1.67
CA LEU A 19 -13.25 19.61 -3.09
C LEU A 19 -14.53 18.90 -3.55
N ALA A 20 -15.70 19.34 -3.05
CA ALA A 20 -16.99 19.08 -3.68
C ALA A 20 -18.13 20.03 -3.25
N GLN A 21 -17.83 21.21 -2.70
CA GLN A 21 -18.88 22.18 -2.36
C GLN A 21 -18.60 23.58 -2.90
N ARG A 22 -19.12 23.88 -4.10
CA ARG A 22 -19.71 25.21 -4.45
C ARG A 22 -20.50 25.17 -5.77
N PRO A 23 -21.40 26.14 -6.03
CA PRO A 23 -22.73 25.89 -6.56
C PRO A 23 -22.80 26.00 -8.09
N GLU A 24 -23.92 25.48 -8.59
CA GLU A 24 -24.43 25.47 -9.95
C GLU A 24 -24.04 26.68 -10.82
N GLY A 25 -23.45 26.40 -11.99
CA GLY A 25 -23.31 27.41 -13.04
C GLY A 25 -22.15 27.23 -14.02
N ALA A 26 -22.02 26.08 -14.69
CA ALA A 26 -21.14 25.98 -15.88
C ALA A 26 -21.52 24.81 -16.82
N SER A 27 -22.78 24.72 -17.22
CA SER A 27 -23.22 23.85 -18.32
C SER A 27 -22.75 24.43 -19.67
N ARG A 28 -21.49 24.16 -20.08
CA ARG A 28 -21.07 24.27 -21.50
C ARG A 28 -19.67 23.75 -21.88
N ARG A 29 -18.90 23.10 -20.99
CA ARG A 29 -17.55 22.59 -21.31
C ARG A 29 -17.37 21.07 -21.24
N ALA A 30 -18.44 20.29 -21.37
CA ALA A 30 -18.38 18.82 -21.29
C ALA A 30 -17.83 18.11 -22.55
N ALA A 31 -17.74 18.79 -23.71
CA ALA A 31 -17.37 18.14 -24.96
C ALA A 31 -15.85 18.09 -25.26
N ALA A 32 -15.02 18.80 -24.49
CA ALA A 32 -13.56 18.85 -24.73
C ALA A 32 -12.74 17.85 -23.90
N ALA A 33 -13.31 17.27 -22.84
CA ALA A 33 -12.59 16.41 -21.88
C ALA A 33 -12.37 14.96 -22.36
N TRP A 34 -13.07 14.52 -23.41
CA TRP A 34 -13.00 13.13 -23.87
C TRP A 34 -11.81 12.86 -24.80
N ARG A 35 -11.20 13.90 -25.38
CA ARG A 35 -10.04 13.75 -26.29
C ARG A 35 -8.69 13.74 -25.57
N THR A 36 -8.62 14.25 -24.34
CA THR A 36 -7.41 14.21 -23.50
C THR A 36 -7.24 12.90 -22.73
N GLY A 37 -8.33 12.15 -22.47
CA GLY A 37 -8.26 10.84 -21.81
C GLY A 37 -7.64 9.72 -22.67
N ALA A 38 -7.68 9.85 -24.00
CA ALA A 38 -7.10 8.86 -24.93
C ALA A 38 -5.57 8.93 -25.01
N LEU A 39 -4.96 10.09 -24.73
CA LEU A 39 -3.51 10.27 -24.76
C LEU A 39 -2.82 9.79 -23.46
N SER A 40 -3.52 9.79 -22.33
CA SER A 40 -3.01 9.30 -21.04
C SER A 40 -3.02 7.77 -20.91
N ALA A 41 -3.96 7.08 -21.56
CA ALA A 41 -3.97 5.61 -21.62
C ALA A 41 -2.81 5.05 -22.50
N ALA A 42 -2.39 5.80 -23.52
CA ALA A 42 -1.31 5.40 -24.42
C ALA A 42 0.07 5.39 -23.72
N GLY A 43 0.32 6.30 -22.77
CA GLY A 43 1.59 6.36 -22.04
C GLY A 43 1.85 5.13 -21.15
N ALA A 44 0.81 4.65 -20.46
CA ALA A 44 0.90 3.43 -19.65
C ALA A 44 1.05 2.16 -20.51
N LEU A 45 0.43 2.14 -21.70
CA LEU A 45 0.55 1.03 -22.64
C LEU A 45 1.92 0.99 -23.36
N LEU A 46 2.54 2.15 -23.59
CA LEU A 46 3.86 2.27 -24.25
C LEU A 46 5.02 1.81 -23.35
N MET A 47 4.91 1.94 -22.02
CA MET A 47 5.90 1.39 -21.09
C MET A 47 5.79 -0.14 -20.94
N ALA A 48 4.63 -0.72 -21.26
CA ALA A 48 4.46 -2.17 -21.34
C ALA A 48 5.11 -2.76 -22.62
N SER A 49 5.25 -1.97 -23.70
CA SER A 49 5.77 -2.44 -25.00
C SER A 49 7.21 -2.06 -25.31
N ALA A 50 7.78 -1.03 -24.67
CA ALA A 50 9.12 -0.50 -24.99
C ALA A 50 10.29 -1.20 -24.26
N ALA A 51 10.03 -2.24 -23.47
CA ALA A 51 11.01 -2.71 -22.51
C ALA A 51 11.48 -4.13 -22.83
N GLY A 52 12.81 -4.30 -22.90
CA GLY A 52 13.52 -5.51 -23.33
C GLY A 52 13.17 -6.77 -22.52
N PRO A 53 13.75 -7.94 -22.87
CA PRO A 53 13.38 -9.21 -22.27
C PRO A 53 13.53 -9.14 -20.74
N ALA A 54 12.41 -9.25 -20.03
CA ALA A 54 12.38 -9.45 -18.58
C ALA A 54 12.92 -10.85 -18.28
N ALA A 55 13.60 -11.03 -17.15
CA ALA A 55 14.17 -12.32 -16.77
C ALA A 55 13.06 -13.39 -16.68
N ALA A 56 13.36 -14.58 -17.18
CA ALA A 56 12.47 -15.73 -17.05
C ALA A 56 12.25 -16.05 -15.57
N ALA A 57 11.06 -16.55 -15.24
CA ALA A 57 10.58 -16.79 -13.87
C ALA A 57 11.51 -17.65 -13.01
N ASP A 58 12.39 -18.45 -13.61
CA ASP A 58 13.23 -19.44 -12.92
C ASP A 58 14.37 -18.84 -12.06
N GLU A 59 14.72 -17.56 -12.23
CA GLU A 59 15.88 -16.93 -11.55
C GLU A 59 15.53 -15.91 -10.44
N LEU A 60 14.23 -15.67 -10.15
CA LEU A 60 13.86 -14.64 -9.17
C LEU A 60 14.11 -15.08 -7.71
N PRO A 61 14.80 -14.25 -6.90
CA PRO A 61 14.91 -14.48 -5.47
C PRO A 61 13.54 -14.64 -4.79
N PRO A 62 13.37 -15.58 -3.84
CA PRO A 62 12.12 -15.81 -3.12
C PRO A 62 11.49 -14.55 -2.50
N GLN A 63 12.32 -13.64 -2.02
CA GLN A 63 11.92 -12.38 -1.42
C GLN A 63 11.24 -11.47 -2.44
N LEU A 64 11.80 -11.38 -3.65
CA LEU A 64 11.23 -10.60 -4.76
C LEU A 64 9.97 -11.26 -5.32
N ALA A 65 9.96 -12.58 -5.48
CA ALA A 65 8.80 -13.32 -5.94
C ALA A 65 7.59 -13.17 -5.00
N TYR A 66 7.84 -13.08 -3.68
CA TYR A 66 6.82 -12.80 -2.66
C TYR A 66 6.59 -11.31 -2.39
N ALA A 67 7.34 -10.41 -3.05
CA ALA A 67 7.34 -8.98 -2.80
C ALA A 67 7.54 -8.61 -1.31
N TYR A 68 8.42 -9.33 -0.60
CA TYR A 68 8.70 -9.16 0.84
C TYR A 68 7.48 -9.27 1.76
N GLY A 69 6.38 -9.84 1.28
CA GLY A 69 5.09 -9.85 1.99
C GLY A 69 4.47 -8.46 2.10
N GLU A 70 4.90 -7.51 1.29
CA GLU A 70 4.30 -6.19 1.19
C GLU A 70 3.01 -6.25 0.37
N ASN A 71 2.01 -5.53 0.85
CA ASN A 71 0.79 -5.26 0.13
C ASN A 71 0.70 -3.77 -0.11
N GLU A 72 0.54 -3.37 -1.37
CA GLU A 72 0.54 -1.98 -1.79
C GLU A 72 -0.78 -1.64 -2.47
N THR A 73 -1.26 -0.43 -2.21
CA THR A 73 -2.29 0.20 -3.04
C THR A 73 -1.66 0.69 -4.36
N PRO A 74 -2.46 0.99 -5.40
CA PRO A 74 -1.93 1.60 -6.62
C PRO A 74 -1.14 2.87 -6.34
N ARG A 75 -1.66 3.75 -5.45
CA ARG A 75 -0.98 4.98 -5.05
C ARG A 75 0.40 4.71 -4.44
N ALA A 76 0.51 3.77 -3.50
CA ALA A 76 1.79 3.36 -2.90
C ALA A 76 2.75 2.77 -3.94
N ALA A 77 2.27 1.84 -4.77
CA ALA A 77 3.09 1.24 -5.81
C ALA A 77 3.61 2.29 -6.81
N ALA A 78 2.81 3.32 -7.12
CA ALA A 78 3.18 4.38 -8.06
C ALA A 78 4.29 5.28 -7.53
N PHE A 79 4.36 5.44 -6.20
CA PHE A 79 5.44 6.13 -5.49
C PHE A 79 6.68 5.25 -5.28
N GLY A 80 6.73 4.07 -5.91
CA GLY A 80 7.79 3.10 -5.67
C GLY A 80 7.75 2.52 -4.25
N GLY A 81 6.60 2.55 -3.58
CA GLY A 81 6.40 2.18 -2.16
C GLY A 81 6.95 3.17 -1.14
N ALA A 82 7.29 4.39 -1.58
CA ALA A 82 7.20 5.54 -0.68
C ALA A 82 5.72 5.80 -0.31
N LEU A 83 5.47 6.79 0.54
CA LEU A 83 4.20 7.12 1.23
C LEU A 83 4.15 6.71 2.71
N ARG A 84 5.29 6.60 3.40
CA ARG A 84 5.29 6.58 4.86
C ARG A 84 4.87 7.91 5.45
N ALA A 85 5.17 9.07 4.84
CA ALA A 85 4.78 10.37 5.38
C ALA A 85 3.39 10.84 4.94
N LEU A 86 3.03 10.67 3.67
CA LEU A 86 1.80 11.18 3.04
C LEU A 86 0.78 10.08 2.68
N GLY A 87 1.06 8.82 3.03
CA GLY A 87 0.23 7.66 2.73
C GLY A 87 -1.01 7.56 3.62
N ASN A 88 -1.97 8.46 3.39
CA ASN A 88 -3.25 8.48 4.07
C ASN A 88 -4.31 7.55 3.44
N GLY A 89 -5.50 7.52 4.03
CA GLY A 89 -6.62 6.68 3.60
C GLY A 89 -6.27 5.19 3.64
N THR A 90 -6.64 4.46 2.58
CA THR A 90 -6.45 3.00 2.49
C THR A 90 -4.99 2.55 2.41
N SER A 91 -4.06 3.44 2.06
CA SER A 91 -2.63 3.11 1.99
C SER A 91 -1.98 3.07 3.38
N ALA A 92 -2.56 3.81 4.34
CA ALA A 92 -2.01 3.96 5.69
C ALA A 92 -1.91 2.63 6.44
N VAL A 93 -2.89 1.73 6.28
CA VAL A 93 -2.89 0.43 6.97
C VAL A 93 -1.69 -0.44 6.60
N PHE A 94 -1.11 -0.23 5.40
CA PHE A 94 0.02 -1.00 4.92
C PHE A 94 1.38 -0.37 5.20
N LEU A 95 1.46 0.96 5.14
CA LEU A 95 2.72 1.71 5.17
C LEU A 95 2.95 2.47 6.47
N ASN A 96 1.95 3.19 6.94
CA ASN A 96 2.05 4.01 8.15
C ASN A 96 0.66 4.17 8.80
N PRO A 97 0.34 3.40 9.85
CA PRO A 97 -0.97 3.51 10.50
C PRO A 97 -1.25 4.91 11.05
N SER A 98 -0.25 5.65 11.51
CA SER A 98 -0.46 6.99 12.07
C SER A 98 -0.95 8.01 11.04
N ALA A 99 -0.78 7.75 9.75
CA ALA A 99 -1.28 8.62 8.68
C ALA A 99 -2.80 8.48 8.43
N MET A 100 -3.49 7.49 9.04
CA MET A 100 -4.95 7.32 8.88
C MET A 100 -5.76 8.52 9.38
N VAL A 101 -5.25 9.25 10.38
CA VAL A 101 -5.94 10.42 10.96
C VAL A 101 -5.71 11.70 10.17
N GLU A 102 -4.81 11.68 9.18
CA GLU A 102 -4.45 12.86 8.40
C GLU A 102 -5.61 13.33 7.52
N THR A 103 -6.28 12.39 6.87
CA THR A 103 -7.47 12.65 6.06
C THR A 103 -8.69 12.07 6.75
N ARG A 104 -9.81 12.79 6.67
CA ARG A 104 -11.13 12.36 7.17
C ARG A 104 -11.86 11.68 6.02
N VAL A 105 -11.80 10.36 5.94
CA VAL A 105 -12.34 9.56 4.84
C VAL A 105 -13.05 8.31 5.34
N TYR A 106 -14.09 7.88 4.63
CA TYR A 106 -14.65 6.54 4.75
C TYR A 106 -14.53 5.85 3.40
N HIS A 107 -13.41 5.16 3.19
CA HIS A 107 -13.09 4.54 1.90
C HIS A 107 -13.11 3.02 1.99
N LEU A 108 -13.78 2.40 1.03
CA LEU A 108 -13.67 0.99 0.71
C LEU A 108 -12.87 0.85 -0.58
N GLN A 109 -11.77 0.10 -0.59
CA GLN A 109 -10.98 -0.14 -1.79
C GLN A 109 -10.79 -1.62 -2.04
N ALA A 110 -11.16 -2.09 -3.23
CA ALA A 110 -10.76 -3.39 -3.74
C ALA A 110 -9.38 -3.27 -4.41
N LEU A 111 -8.55 -4.31 -4.24
CA LEU A 111 -7.15 -4.32 -4.65
C LEU A 111 -6.83 -5.59 -5.43
N PHE A 112 -6.07 -5.40 -6.50
CA PHE A 112 -5.41 -6.47 -7.24
C PHE A 112 -3.96 -6.11 -7.49
N GLN A 113 -3.05 -7.06 -7.22
CA GLN A 113 -1.65 -6.96 -7.57
C GLN A 113 -1.26 -8.20 -8.37
N GLY A 114 -0.45 -8.04 -9.41
CA GLY A 114 0.12 -9.18 -10.09
C GLY A 114 1.52 -8.92 -10.60
N SER A 115 2.30 -10.00 -10.68
CA SER A 115 3.66 -10.00 -11.20
C SER A 115 3.86 -11.27 -12.01
N PRO A 116 3.64 -11.22 -13.34
CA PRO A 116 3.65 -12.38 -14.22
C PRO A 116 4.94 -13.19 -14.11
N GLU A 117 6.09 -12.51 -14.04
CA GLU A 117 7.40 -13.15 -13.97
C GLU A 117 7.61 -13.91 -12.66
N ALA A 118 6.89 -13.56 -11.60
CA ALA A 118 6.91 -14.27 -10.33
C ALA A 118 5.75 -15.26 -10.18
N GLY A 119 4.85 -15.35 -11.15
CA GLY A 119 3.56 -16.04 -11.01
C GLY A 119 2.75 -15.56 -9.79
N ARG A 120 2.98 -14.32 -9.35
CA ARG A 120 2.36 -13.76 -8.14
C ARG A 120 1.05 -13.07 -8.48
N HIS A 121 0.02 -13.39 -7.73
CA HIS A 121 -1.26 -12.69 -7.73
C HIS A 121 -1.72 -12.45 -6.30
N ALA A 122 -2.20 -11.24 -6.01
CA ALA A 122 -2.79 -10.86 -4.74
C ALA A 122 -4.12 -10.15 -4.97
N TYR A 123 -5.11 -10.48 -4.16
CA TYR A 123 -6.46 -9.94 -4.21
C TYR A 123 -6.87 -9.55 -2.80
N GLY A 124 -7.55 -8.43 -2.67
CA GLY A 124 -8.01 -8.03 -1.35
C GLY A 124 -8.89 -6.82 -1.33
N GLY A 125 -9.17 -6.39 -0.11
CA GLY A 125 -9.92 -5.18 0.15
C GLY A 125 -9.45 -4.50 1.43
N VAL A 126 -9.64 -3.18 1.45
CA VAL A 126 -9.36 -2.32 2.61
C VAL A 126 -10.56 -1.45 2.88
N VAL A 127 -10.91 -1.32 4.14
CA VAL A 127 -11.86 -0.33 4.65
C VAL A 127 -11.13 0.58 5.61
N VAL A 128 -11.29 1.88 5.47
CA VAL A 128 -10.80 2.88 6.41
C VAL A 128 -11.95 3.78 6.82
N ASP A 129 -12.05 4.04 8.12
CA ASP A 129 -12.95 5.03 8.70
C ASP A 129 -12.15 5.95 9.63
N SER A 130 -12.03 7.21 9.23
CA SER A 130 -11.47 8.28 10.03
C SER A 130 -12.45 9.45 10.22
N VAL A 131 -13.71 9.28 9.84
CA VAL A 131 -14.76 10.30 9.91
C VAL A 131 -15.63 10.13 11.15
N THR A 132 -15.91 8.88 11.56
CA THR A 132 -16.85 8.58 12.65
C THR A 132 -16.39 9.11 14.01
N GLY A 133 -15.08 9.32 14.22
CA GLY A 133 -14.57 9.81 15.49
C GLY A 133 -13.16 10.41 15.44
N LYS A 134 -12.62 10.70 16.63
CA LYS A 134 -11.22 11.14 16.78
C LYS A 134 -10.22 10.00 16.56
N LEU A 135 -10.63 8.76 16.87
CA LEU A 135 -9.87 7.55 16.57
C LEU A 135 -10.19 7.13 15.14
N ALA A 136 -9.18 6.98 14.30
CA ALA A 136 -9.30 6.38 12.98
C ALA A 136 -9.07 4.86 13.07
N GLY A 137 -9.79 4.10 12.26
CA GLY A 137 -9.66 2.65 12.18
C GLY A 137 -9.59 2.16 10.74
N ALA A 138 -8.93 1.03 10.54
CA ALA A 138 -8.83 0.37 9.25
C ALA A 138 -8.88 -1.15 9.39
N LEU A 139 -9.48 -1.82 8.41
CA LEU A 139 -9.44 -3.27 8.23
C LEU A 139 -8.96 -3.60 6.83
N SER A 140 -8.10 -4.60 6.71
CA SER A 140 -7.53 -5.05 5.44
C SER A 140 -7.54 -6.57 5.38
N PHE A 141 -7.91 -7.14 4.25
CA PHE A 141 -7.79 -8.57 3.97
C PHE A 141 -7.21 -8.73 2.56
N VAL A 142 -6.01 -9.29 2.47
CA VAL A 142 -5.33 -9.56 1.20
C VAL A 142 -4.87 -11.01 1.19
N GLY A 143 -5.36 -11.78 0.22
CA GLY A 143 -4.94 -13.15 -0.03
C GLY A 143 -4.26 -13.27 -1.39
N GLY A 144 -3.35 -14.21 -1.54
CA GLY A 144 -2.66 -14.38 -2.80
C GLY A 144 -1.92 -15.69 -2.93
N PHE A 145 -1.37 -15.88 -4.11
CA PHE A 145 -0.52 -17.00 -4.47
C PHE A 145 0.68 -16.53 -5.27
N VAL A 146 1.73 -17.33 -5.21
CA VAL A 146 2.97 -17.25 -5.99
C VAL A 146 3.13 -18.65 -6.57
N ASP A 147 3.11 -18.77 -7.89
CA ASP A 147 3.31 -20.03 -8.60
C ASP A 147 4.41 -19.82 -9.64
N MET A 148 5.65 -20.02 -9.22
CA MET A 148 6.79 -19.99 -10.14
C MET A 148 6.84 -21.32 -10.92
N ASP A 149 7.31 -21.26 -12.16
CA ASP A 149 7.42 -22.40 -13.09
C ASP A 149 8.37 -23.51 -12.57
N ASP A 150 8.65 -24.52 -13.40
CA ASP A 150 9.32 -25.78 -13.01
C ASP A 150 10.60 -25.57 -12.17
N GLY A 151 10.48 -25.84 -10.86
CA GLY A 151 11.58 -25.73 -9.88
C GLY A 151 11.48 -24.54 -8.92
N GLY A 152 10.53 -23.63 -9.14
CA GLY A 152 10.31 -22.44 -8.31
C GLY A 152 9.39 -22.64 -7.09
N ILE A 153 9.13 -21.54 -6.38
CA ILE A 153 8.29 -21.54 -5.18
C ILE A 153 6.81 -21.55 -5.55
N LYS A 154 6.05 -22.47 -4.93
CA LYS A 154 4.59 -22.40 -4.89
C LYS A 154 4.13 -22.05 -3.49
N ARG A 155 3.49 -20.89 -3.32
CA ARG A 155 3.11 -20.35 -2.02
C ARG A 155 1.74 -19.73 -2.11
N SER A 156 0.94 -19.91 -1.07
CA SER A 156 -0.25 -19.10 -0.84
C SER A 156 -0.15 -18.41 0.51
N TYR A 157 -0.80 -17.25 0.60
CA TYR A 157 -0.75 -16.43 1.79
C TYR A 157 -2.06 -15.67 2.02
N LEU A 158 -2.30 -15.36 3.28
CA LEU A 158 -3.36 -14.49 3.77
C LEU A 158 -2.72 -13.48 4.71
N ASP A 159 -2.99 -12.20 4.46
CA ASP A 159 -2.61 -11.05 5.27
C ASP A 159 -3.87 -10.32 5.69
N ALA A 160 -4.23 -10.43 6.97
CA ALA A 160 -5.32 -9.68 7.57
C ALA A 160 -4.77 -8.62 8.51
N ARG A 161 -5.23 -7.37 8.40
CA ARG A 161 -4.76 -6.25 9.23
C ARG A 161 -5.90 -5.49 9.87
N ALA A 162 -5.66 -5.05 11.10
CA ALA A 162 -6.53 -4.14 11.84
C ALA A 162 -5.68 -2.99 12.38
N GLY A 163 -5.92 -1.79 11.87
CA GLY A 163 -5.19 -0.58 12.23
C GLY A 163 -6.03 0.37 13.07
N LEU A 164 -5.37 1.05 14.00
CA LEU A 164 -5.92 2.15 14.78
C LEU A 164 -4.94 3.31 14.81
N ALA A 165 -5.46 4.54 14.77
CA ALA A 165 -4.63 5.72 14.84
C ALA A 165 -5.30 6.85 15.61
N TYR A 166 -4.50 7.61 16.34
CA TYR A 166 -4.95 8.67 17.22
C TYR A 166 -4.11 9.94 17.03
N PRO A 167 -4.76 11.11 16.84
CA PRO A 167 -4.06 12.38 16.81
C PRO A 167 -3.82 12.88 18.24
N LEU A 168 -2.60 12.70 18.76
CA LEU A 168 -2.22 13.23 20.08
C LEU A 168 -2.33 14.76 20.13
N THR A 169 -1.98 15.41 19.02
CA THR A 169 -2.17 16.85 18.80
C THR A 169 -2.61 17.08 17.35
N GLU A 170 -2.83 18.32 16.95
CA GLU A 170 -3.06 18.69 15.54
C GLU A 170 -1.85 18.41 14.63
N ARG A 171 -0.68 18.13 15.21
CA ARG A 171 0.58 17.94 14.47
C ARG A 171 1.32 16.65 14.78
N VAL A 172 0.83 15.84 15.72
CA VAL A 172 1.51 14.63 16.16
C VAL A 172 0.50 13.51 16.18
N PHE A 173 0.73 12.49 15.36
CA PHE A 173 -0.16 11.37 15.15
C PHE A 173 0.56 10.08 15.49
N VAL A 174 -0.14 9.16 16.14
CA VAL A 174 0.37 7.82 16.44
C VAL A 174 -0.56 6.78 15.88
N GLY A 175 -0.03 5.62 15.53
CA GLY A 175 -0.83 4.53 15.00
C GLY A 175 -0.19 3.17 15.28
N LEU A 176 -1.06 2.17 15.37
CA LEU A 176 -0.72 0.78 15.57
C LEU A 176 -1.53 -0.06 14.59
N THR A 177 -0.90 -1.08 13.99
CA THR A 177 -1.60 -2.08 13.19
C THR A 177 -1.29 -3.45 13.73
N GLY A 178 -2.31 -4.25 14.03
CA GLY A 178 -2.17 -5.69 14.19
C GLY A 178 -2.27 -6.37 12.83
N ARG A 179 -1.38 -7.32 12.55
CA ARG A 179 -1.31 -8.09 11.32
C ARG A 179 -1.34 -9.57 11.65
N TYR A 180 -2.23 -10.31 11.02
CA TYR A 180 -2.26 -11.76 11.02
C TYR A 180 -1.78 -12.26 9.66
N ALA A 181 -0.71 -13.05 9.66
CA ALA A 181 -0.13 -13.59 8.44
C ALA A 181 -0.18 -15.12 8.50
N LYS A 182 -0.82 -15.71 7.48
CA LYS A 182 -0.85 -17.14 7.27
C LYS A 182 -0.21 -17.47 5.94
N ILE A 183 0.83 -18.29 5.93
CA ILE A 183 1.59 -18.64 4.73
C ILE A 183 1.79 -20.15 4.67
N THR A 184 1.44 -20.72 3.52
CA THR A 184 1.63 -22.12 3.16
C THR A 184 2.48 -22.20 1.90
N GLN A 185 3.44 -23.13 1.85
CA GLN A 185 4.34 -23.33 0.72
C GLN A 185 4.42 -24.81 0.37
N ASP A 186 4.46 -25.12 -0.93
CA ASP A 186 4.71 -26.46 -1.40
C ASP A 186 6.22 -26.78 -1.36
N GLY A 187 6.54 -27.93 -0.80
CA GLY A 187 7.90 -28.39 -0.50
C GLY A 187 8.66 -29.09 -1.63
N THR A 188 8.21 -29.03 -2.89
CA THR A 188 8.89 -29.74 -3.99
C THR A 188 10.13 -28.99 -4.46
N LEU A 189 11.26 -29.21 -3.76
CA LEU A 189 12.57 -29.00 -4.36
C LEU A 189 12.85 -30.19 -5.28
N LEU A 190 12.77 -30.01 -6.60
CA LEU A 190 13.10 -31.10 -7.53
C LEU A 190 14.08 -30.67 -8.62
N GLN A 191 15.32 -30.45 -8.17
CA GLN A 191 16.49 -30.91 -8.92
C GLN A 191 17.56 -31.38 -7.93
N GLY A 192 17.44 -32.63 -7.44
CA GLY A 192 18.44 -33.18 -6.52
C GLY A 192 18.10 -34.40 -5.67
N GLY A 193 16.92 -35.03 -5.78
CA GLY A 193 16.66 -36.34 -5.16
C GLY A 193 16.66 -36.39 -3.61
N LEU A 194 16.73 -35.24 -2.94
CA LEU A 194 16.44 -35.10 -1.53
C LEU A 194 15.03 -34.53 -1.44
N GLY A 195 14.11 -35.29 -0.82
CA GLY A 195 12.67 -34.96 -0.76
C GLY A 195 12.35 -33.64 -0.05
N ASP A 196 11.10 -33.52 0.46
CA ASP A 196 10.58 -32.29 1.08
C ASP A 196 11.64 -31.53 1.89
N SER A 197 11.86 -30.26 1.50
CA SER A 197 12.74 -29.34 2.23
C SER A 197 12.38 -29.32 3.71
N SER A 198 13.38 -29.45 4.60
CA SER A 198 13.19 -29.34 6.05
C SER A 198 12.72 -27.95 6.50
N VAL A 199 12.89 -26.92 5.65
CA VAL A 199 12.53 -25.52 5.93
C VAL A 199 11.25 -25.11 5.21
N SER A 200 10.98 -25.64 4.00
CA SER A 200 9.81 -25.25 3.17
C SER A 200 8.81 -26.38 2.91
N GLY A 201 9.02 -27.55 3.48
CA GLY A 201 8.20 -28.75 3.27
C GLY A 201 6.75 -28.59 3.72
N GLY A 202 6.54 -27.79 4.78
CA GLY A 202 5.31 -27.76 5.56
C GLY A 202 5.03 -29.14 6.18
N LEU A 203 4.43 -29.19 7.36
CA LEU A 203 3.85 -30.46 7.80
C LEU A 203 2.73 -30.80 6.80
N ARG A 204 2.71 -32.02 6.27
CA ARG A 204 1.63 -32.50 5.40
C ARG A 204 0.45 -32.90 6.29
N ALA A 205 -0.74 -32.39 6.00
CA ALA A 205 -1.97 -32.83 6.66
C ALA A 205 -2.51 -34.05 5.93
N TRP A 206 -2.59 -35.17 6.65
CA TRP A 206 -3.07 -36.45 6.14
C TRP A 206 -4.41 -36.79 6.78
N GLU A 207 -5.38 -37.18 5.96
CA GLU A 207 -6.66 -37.75 6.40
C GLU A 207 -6.87 -39.03 5.60
N ASP A 208 -7.15 -40.14 6.28
CA ASP A 208 -7.35 -41.46 5.66
C ASP A 208 -6.27 -41.88 4.64
N GLY A 209 -5.01 -41.55 4.93
CA GLY A 209 -3.87 -41.87 4.05
C GLY A 209 -3.80 -41.04 2.75
N LYS A 210 -4.67 -40.03 2.60
CA LYS A 210 -4.61 -39.04 1.52
C LYS A 210 -4.04 -37.73 2.04
N LEU A 211 -3.27 -37.05 1.20
CA LEU A 211 -2.84 -35.68 1.48
C LEU A 211 -4.06 -34.77 1.34
N VAL A 212 -4.52 -34.19 2.45
CA VAL A 212 -5.71 -33.31 2.49
C VAL A 212 -5.34 -31.84 2.54
N GLY A 213 -4.09 -31.52 2.91
CA GLY A 213 -3.57 -30.17 2.82
C GLY A 213 -2.13 -30.05 3.32
N ARG A 214 -1.64 -28.82 3.42
CA ARG A 214 -0.38 -28.50 4.10
C ARG A 214 -0.63 -27.59 5.28
N HIS A 215 0.12 -27.80 6.35
CA HIS A 215 0.16 -26.88 7.48
C HIS A 215 0.85 -25.59 7.07
N ALA A 216 0.32 -24.47 7.57
CA ALA A 216 0.97 -23.18 7.45
C ALA A 216 2.26 -23.20 8.27
N PHE A 217 3.34 -22.74 7.67
CA PHE A 217 4.64 -22.62 8.35
C PHE A 217 4.86 -21.20 8.90
N VAL A 218 4.00 -20.26 8.50
CA VAL A 218 3.74 -18.99 9.21
C VAL A 218 2.25 -18.95 9.49
N ASP A 219 1.87 -18.85 10.76
CA ASP A 219 0.48 -18.69 11.21
C ASP A 219 0.50 -17.83 12.47
N GLU A 220 0.73 -16.53 12.27
CA GLU A 220 1.27 -15.69 13.33
C GLU A 220 0.67 -14.29 13.35
N PHE A 221 0.64 -13.70 14.56
CA PHE A 221 0.31 -12.30 14.75
C PHE A 221 1.57 -11.45 14.92
N THR A 222 1.56 -10.29 14.29
CA THR A 222 2.55 -9.25 14.50
C THR A 222 1.91 -7.87 14.58
N PHE A 223 2.67 -6.88 15.01
CA PHE A 223 2.23 -5.49 14.99
C PHE A 223 3.23 -4.56 14.31
N ASP A 224 2.67 -3.48 13.77
CA ASP A 224 3.37 -2.32 13.25
C ASP A 224 3.06 -1.13 14.16
N ALA A 225 4.02 -0.22 14.30
CA ALA A 225 3.87 1.00 15.07
C ALA A 225 4.42 2.19 14.29
N ALA A 226 3.75 3.33 14.40
CA ALA A 226 4.17 4.52 13.70
C ALA A 226 3.87 5.83 14.43
N LEU A 227 4.69 6.83 14.10
CA LEU A 227 4.60 8.21 14.54
C LEU A 227 4.74 9.12 13.32
N THR A 228 3.82 10.08 13.18
CA THR A 228 3.92 11.14 12.18
C THR A 228 3.91 12.50 12.85
N VAL A 229 4.83 13.36 12.42
CA VAL A 229 4.91 14.76 12.82
C VAL A 229 4.66 15.64 11.60
N LYS A 230 3.63 16.47 11.69
CA LYS A 230 3.31 17.53 10.75
C LYS A 230 4.07 18.79 11.15
N ALA A 231 5.28 18.96 10.61
CA ALA A 231 6.17 20.06 10.93
C ALA A 231 5.59 21.42 10.48
N THR A 232 4.95 21.44 9.30
CA THR A 232 4.21 22.58 8.75
C THR A 232 2.92 22.10 8.11
N ASP A 233 2.11 23.00 7.53
CA ASP A 233 0.89 22.59 6.82
C ASP A 233 1.12 21.72 5.59
N SER A 234 2.35 21.68 5.08
CA SER A 234 2.75 20.91 3.89
C SER A 234 3.87 19.91 4.14
N LEU A 235 4.59 19.99 5.26
CA LEU A 235 5.75 19.13 5.55
C LEU A 235 5.43 18.09 6.62
N TYR A 236 5.62 16.83 6.26
CA TYR A 236 5.34 15.66 7.07
C TYR A 236 6.59 14.82 7.23
N ILE A 237 6.81 14.33 8.45
CA ILE A 237 7.92 13.45 8.81
C ILE A 237 7.33 12.26 9.53
N ALA A 238 7.65 11.05 9.08
CA ALA A 238 7.14 9.83 9.68
C ALA A 238 8.29 8.89 10.07
N ALA A 239 8.06 8.14 11.15
CA ALA A 239 8.85 7.00 11.55
C ALA A 239 7.92 5.80 11.75
N VAL A 240 8.33 4.64 11.23
CA VAL A 240 7.53 3.42 11.20
C VAL A 240 8.42 2.23 11.55
N GLY A 241 7.92 1.35 12.40
CA GLY A 241 8.44 0.00 12.58
C GLY A 241 7.38 -1.03 12.15
N GLN A 242 7.76 -2.01 11.34
CA GLN A 242 6.86 -3.06 10.86
C GLN A 242 7.34 -4.44 11.31
N ASN A 243 6.38 -5.34 11.50
CA ASN A 243 6.59 -6.70 11.97
C ASN A 243 7.44 -6.78 13.27
N LEU A 244 7.07 -6.02 14.30
CA LEU A 244 7.89 -5.78 15.49
C LEU A 244 7.96 -6.94 16.51
N THR A 245 7.11 -7.96 16.39
CA THR A 245 7.10 -9.11 17.34
C THR A 245 7.83 -10.34 16.86
N TYR A 246 8.25 -10.35 15.60
CA TYR A 246 8.80 -11.55 14.97
C TYR A 246 10.18 -11.28 14.38
N PRO A 247 11.18 -10.95 15.24
CA PRO A 247 12.55 -10.81 14.79
C PRO A 247 13.04 -12.13 14.17
N ASP A 248 13.94 -12.03 13.21
CA ASP A 248 14.60 -13.17 12.53
C ASP A 248 13.71 -14.00 11.58
N ASN A 249 12.64 -13.40 11.04
CA ASN A 249 11.79 -14.05 10.03
C ASN A 249 11.91 -13.38 8.66
N GLY A 250 12.42 -14.11 7.66
CA GLY A 250 12.60 -13.59 6.29
C GLY A 250 11.32 -13.41 5.46
N LEU A 251 10.15 -13.85 5.96
CA LEU A 251 8.84 -13.62 5.32
C LEU A 251 8.02 -12.54 6.00
N LEU A 252 8.30 -12.27 7.27
CA LEU A 252 7.78 -11.16 8.05
C LEU A 252 8.95 -10.35 8.59
N PRO A 253 9.80 -9.78 7.72
CA PRO A 253 11.01 -9.12 8.16
C PRO A 253 10.66 -7.95 9.08
N THR A 254 11.36 -7.84 10.20
CA THR A 254 11.29 -6.64 11.01
C THR A 254 11.98 -5.51 10.24
N THR A 255 11.23 -4.46 9.96
CA THR A 255 11.75 -3.29 9.24
C THR A 255 11.54 -2.04 10.06
N VAL A 256 12.50 -1.11 9.94
CA VAL A 256 12.41 0.20 10.58
C VAL A 256 12.74 1.24 9.54
N GLY A 257 11.91 2.26 9.43
CA GLY A 257 12.07 3.27 8.41
C GLY A 257 11.30 4.54 8.70
N GLY A 258 11.27 5.40 7.71
CA GLY A 258 10.62 6.69 7.80
C GLY A 258 10.59 7.39 6.47
N GLY A 259 9.90 8.52 6.46
CA GLY A 259 9.67 9.30 5.27
C GLY A 259 9.63 10.78 5.57
N VAL A 260 10.01 11.58 4.58
CA VAL A 260 9.78 13.03 4.57
C VAL A 260 9.00 13.38 3.31
N GLY A 261 7.82 13.93 3.52
CA GLY A 261 6.89 14.28 2.45
C GLY A 261 6.52 15.76 2.46
N LEU A 262 6.48 16.34 1.26
CA LEU A 262 5.90 17.66 1.02
C LEU A 262 4.61 17.50 0.21
N GLY A 263 3.48 17.87 0.78
CA GLY A 263 2.15 17.78 0.16
C GLY A 263 1.47 19.15 0.05
N THR A 264 0.83 19.39 -1.08
CA THR A 264 -0.07 20.52 -1.33
C THR A 264 -1.37 19.99 -1.95
N ALA A 265 -2.30 20.88 -2.34
CA ALA A 265 -3.56 20.45 -2.96
C ALA A 265 -3.37 19.74 -4.30
N ASP A 266 -2.41 20.21 -5.11
CA ASP A 266 -2.25 19.76 -6.50
C ASP A 266 -1.01 18.90 -6.71
N PHE A 267 -0.10 18.90 -5.73
CA PHE A 267 1.20 18.26 -5.87
C PHE A 267 1.67 17.67 -4.54
N SER A 268 2.24 16.47 -4.60
CA SER A 268 3.01 15.92 -3.49
C SER A 268 4.29 15.26 -3.97
N ILE A 269 5.31 15.26 -3.10
CA ILE A 269 6.57 14.55 -3.28
C ILE A 269 7.01 13.96 -1.96
N GLU A 270 7.61 12.78 -2.01
CA GLU A 270 8.07 12.08 -0.82
C GLU A 270 9.34 11.28 -1.08
N VAL A 271 10.18 11.19 -0.05
CA VAL A 271 11.35 10.33 -0.01
C VAL A 271 11.31 9.50 1.28
N ASP A 272 11.49 8.20 1.13
CA ASP A 272 11.45 7.20 2.18
C ASP A 272 12.75 6.40 2.25
N GLY A 273 13.11 6.01 3.47
CA GLY A 273 14.14 5.04 3.75
C GLY A 273 13.59 3.92 4.64
N LEU A 274 13.95 2.68 4.32
CA LEU A 274 13.62 1.50 5.11
C LEU A 274 14.89 0.68 5.33
N ALA A 275 15.19 0.34 6.57
CA ALA A 275 16.18 -0.67 6.93
C ALA A 275 15.46 -2.01 7.13
N ASP A 276 15.92 -3.03 6.42
CA ASP A 276 15.46 -4.41 6.54
C ASP A 276 16.48 -5.20 7.35
N LEU A 277 16.03 -5.67 8.51
CA LEU A 277 16.92 -6.31 9.47
C LEU A 277 17.02 -7.83 9.27
N ASN A 278 16.07 -8.45 8.55
CA ASN A 278 15.86 -9.90 8.64
C ASN A 278 15.55 -10.61 7.32
N SER A 279 15.27 -9.91 6.20
CA SER A 279 15.08 -10.57 4.89
C SER A 279 16.37 -11.21 4.36
N TYR A 280 17.52 -10.64 4.75
CA TYR A 280 18.86 -11.03 4.29
C TYR A 280 19.78 -11.35 5.49
N ARG A 281 20.97 -11.88 5.19
CA ARG A 281 21.98 -12.21 6.22
C ARG A 281 22.50 -10.95 6.93
N ASP A 282 22.65 -9.88 6.18
CA ASP A 282 23.10 -8.58 6.67
C ASP A 282 21.94 -7.59 6.57
N THR A 283 21.97 -6.54 7.41
CA THR A 283 21.01 -5.44 7.30
C THR A 283 21.14 -4.76 5.94
N THR A 284 20.04 -4.74 5.19
CA THR A 284 19.96 -4.05 3.90
C THR A 284 19.06 -2.83 4.02
N PHE A 285 19.09 -1.95 3.04
CA PHE A 285 18.19 -0.81 3.00
C PHE A 285 17.48 -0.67 1.66
N ARG A 286 16.33 -0.01 1.70
CA ARG A 286 15.55 0.40 0.53
C ARG A 286 15.32 1.90 0.57
N LEU A 287 15.62 2.56 -0.53
CA LEU A 287 15.32 3.98 -0.75
C LEU A 287 14.21 4.10 -1.78
N MET A 288 13.21 4.91 -1.47
CA MET A 288 12.06 5.10 -2.34
C MET A 288 11.78 6.59 -2.45
N ALA A 289 11.41 7.04 -3.64
CA ALA A 289 11.01 8.41 -3.88
C ALA A 289 9.86 8.43 -4.88
N GLY A 290 8.91 9.32 -4.68
CA GLY A 290 7.78 9.43 -5.60
C GLY A 290 7.11 10.79 -5.54
N GLY A 291 6.31 11.07 -6.55
CA GLY A 291 5.51 12.29 -6.61
C GLY A 291 4.18 12.08 -7.30
N GLU A 292 3.23 12.95 -6.96
CA GLU A 292 1.88 13.01 -7.50
C GLU A 292 1.60 14.42 -8.00
N TYR A 293 0.94 14.53 -9.13
CA TYR A 293 0.41 15.79 -9.64
C TYR A 293 -1.04 15.61 -10.08
N LEU A 294 -1.94 16.41 -9.54
CA LEU A 294 -3.37 16.37 -9.83
C LEU A 294 -3.68 17.20 -11.08
N VAL A 295 -4.07 16.53 -12.16
CA VAL A 295 -4.47 17.19 -13.41
C VAL A 295 -5.99 17.37 -13.44
N ALA A 296 -6.44 18.60 -13.67
CA ALA A 296 -7.85 18.94 -13.83
C ALA A 296 -8.75 18.43 -12.69
N ASP A 297 -8.24 18.47 -11.45
CA ASP A 297 -8.92 18.09 -10.21
C ASP A 297 -9.41 16.62 -10.13
N HIS A 298 -9.12 15.79 -11.12
CA HIS A 298 -9.66 14.42 -11.22
C HIS A 298 -8.64 13.37 -11.62
N PHE A 299 -7.50 13.78 -12.20
CA PHE A 299 -6.54 12.83 -12.77
C PHE A 299 -5.17 12.95 -12.11
N PRO A 300 -4.95 12.26 -10.97
CA PRO A 300 -3.62 12.13 -10.41
C PRO A 300 -2.69 11.38 -11.38
N LEU A 301 -1.57 12.02 -11.71
CA LEU A 301 -0.43 11.42 -12.38
C LEU A 301 0.66 11.16 -11.35
N ARG A 302 1.23 9.96 -11.36
CA ARG A 302 2.21 9.54 -10.36
C ARG A 302 3.42 8.89 -11.01
N ALA A 303 4.57 9.17 -10.43
CA ALA A 303 5.81 8.51 -10.79
C ALA A 303 6.65 8.27 -9.54
N GLY A 304 7.43 7.20 -9.56
CA GLY A 304 8.25 6.84 -8.43
C GLY A 304 9.42 5.97 -8.81
N TYR A 305 10.38 5.89 -7.91
CA TYR A 305 11.60 5.15 -8.04
C TYR A 305 11.89 4.41 -6.75
N ARG A 306 12.38 3.18 -6.88
CA ARG A 306 12.81 2.33 -5.77
C ARG A 306 14.21 1.82 -6.06
N PHE A 307 15.09 1.98 -5.08
CA PHE A 307 16.34 1.24 -5.00
C PHE A 307 16.26 0.28 -3.81
N ASP A 308 16.48 -1.00 -4.08
CA ASP A 308 16.52 -2.07 -3.09
C ASP A 308 17.92 -2.66 -3.07
N GLN A 309 18.67 -2.42 -1.99
CA GLN A 309 20.04 -2.92 -1.85
C GLN A 309 20.06 -4.44 -1.67
N GLY A 310 19.07 -5.03 -1.00
CA GLY A 310 19.07 -6.46 -0.72
C GLY A 310 18.87 -7.30 -1.97
N ALA A 311 18.04 -6.80 -2.89
CA ALA A 311 17.84 -7.40 -4.21
C ALA A 311 18.81 -6.88 -5.30
N ASP A 312 19.67 -5.92 -4.98
CA ASP A 312 20.47 -5.15 -5.95
C ASP A 312 19.64 -4.68 -7.16
N GLN A 313 18.45 -4.14 -6.86
CA GLN A 313 17.45 -3.84 -7.87
C GLN A 313 17.05 -2.36 -7.86
N HIS A 314 16.95 -1.81 -9.06
CA HIS A 314 16.32 -0.52 -9.32
C HIS A 314 14.96 -0.75 -9.99
N ALA A 315 13.93 -0.01 -9.57
CA ALA A 315 12.62 -0.07 -10.21
C ALA A 315 12.05 1.33 -10.44
N LEU A 316 11.34 1.48 -11.56
CA LEU A 316 10.57 2.68 -11.89
C LEU A 316 9.09 2.34 -11.84
N SER A 317 8.31 3.25 -11.25
CA SER A 317 6.87 3.15 -11.14
C SER A 317 6.18 4.30 -11.86
N LEU A 318 5.06 4.00 -12.51
CA LEU A 318 4.16 4.99 -13.10
C LEU A 318 2.72 4.62 -12.75
N GLY A 319 1.94 5.61 -12.34
CA GLY A 319 0.54 5.44 -11.97
C GLY A 319 -0.35 6.52 -12.55
N LEU A 320 -1.58 6.14 -12.88
CA LEU A 320 -2.65 7.02 -13.31
C LEU A 320 -3.90 6.66 -12.52
N ALA A 321 -4.64 7.69 -12.12
CA ALA A 321 -5.92 7.53 -11.47
C ALA A 321 -6.98 8.44 -12.09
N TYR A 322 -8.23 8.02 -11.94
CA TYR A 322 -9.39 8.89 -11.98
C TYR A 322 -10.01 8.92 -10.60
N VAL A 323 -10.18 10.12 -10.03
CA VAL A 323 -10.80 10.34 -8.73
C VAL A 323 -12.07 11.15 -8.94
N GLY A 324 -13.21 10.49 -8.78
CA GLY A 324 -14.52 11.12 -8.74
C GLY A 324 -14.99 11.34 -7.30
N THR A 325 -16.17 11.93 -7.16
CA THR A 325 -16.78 12.14 -5.84
C THR A 325 -17.08 10.81 -5.16
N GLN A 326 -17.69 9.87 -5.88
CA GLN A 326 -18.18 8.60 -5.34
C GLN A 326 -17.20 7.45 -5.47
N PHE A 327 -16.36 7.45 -6.50
CA PHE A 327 -15.44 6.35 -6.76
C PHE A 327 -14.13 6.86 -7.34
N ALA A 328 -13.09 6.05 -7.15
CA ALA A 328 -11.81 6.22 -7.84
C ALA A 328 -11.38 4.91 -8.50
N VAL A 329 -10.77 5.02 -9.68
CA VAL A 329 -10.16 3.89 -10.39
C VAL A 329 -8.70 4.23 -10.61
N GLU A 330 -7.82 3.33 -10.21
CA GLU A 330 -6.38 3.57 -10.23
C GLU A 330 -5.65 2.37 -10.81
N GLY A 331 -4.65 2.66 -11.63
CA GLY A 331 -3.76 1.66 -12.21
C GLY A 331 -2.31 2.10 -12.07
N THR A 332 -1.44 1.15 -11.82
CA THR A 332 0.00 1.39 -11.65
C THR A 332 0.79 0.24 -12.24
N VAL A 333 1.91 0.57 -12.86
CA VAL A 333 2.93 -0.38 -13.31
C VAL A 333 4.25 0.01 -12.67
N ARG A 334 4.91 -0.96 -12.05
CA ARG A 334 6.28 -0.88 -11.57
C ARG A 334 7.13 -1.88 -12.33
N ARG A 335 8.29 -1.46 -12.82
CA ARG A 335 9.21 -2.30 -13.58
C ARG A 335 10.62 -2.20 -13.04
N ALA A 336 11.28 -3.35 -12.90
CA ALA A 336 12.71 -3.40 -12.64
C ALA A 336 13.52 -2.89 -13.85
N LEU A 337 14.50 -2.02 -13.60
CA LEU A 337 15.37 -1.45 -14.62
C LEU A 337 16.68 -2.24 -14.80
N ALA A 338 17.17 -2.86 -13.72
CA ALA A 338 18.40 -3.64 -13.69
C ALA A 338 18.22 -4.83 -12.73
N GLY A 339 18.95 -5.93 -12.96
CA GLY A 339 18.97 -7.08 -12.04
C GLY A 339 17.86 -8.12 -12.22
N GLY A 340 17.06 -8.07 -13.30
CA GLY A 340 16.11 -9.15 -13.62
C GLY A 340 14.86 -9.24 -12.74
N GLY A 341 14.43 -8.15 -12.10
CA GLY A 341 13.24 -8.14 -11.24
C GLY A 341 11.89 -8.18 -11.99
N PRO A 342 10.78 -8.51 -11.28
CA PRO A 342 9.47 -8.67 -11.90
C PRO A 342 8.84 -7.34 -12.32
N THR A 343 7.92 -7.40 -13.28
CA THR A 343 7.00 -6.30 -13.59
C THR A 343 5.76 -6.46 -12.73
N THR A 344 5.52 -5.50 -11.83
CA THR A 344 4.33 -5.50 -10.98
C THR A 344 3.28 -4.55 -11.55
N PHE A 345 2.05 -5.01 -11.73
CA PHE A 345 0.90 -4.13 -11.90
C PHE A 345 0.03 -4.14 -10.64
N VAL A 346 -0.53 -2.99 -10.32
CA VAL A 346 -1.44 -2.80 -9.19
C VAL A 346 -2.65 -2.02 -9.66
N VAL A 347 -3.84 -2.56 -9.40
CA VAL A 347 -5.12 -1.97 -9.78
C VAL A 347 -5.99 -1.84 -8.54
N GLY A 348 -6.68 -0.71 -8.43
CA GLY A 348 -7.57 -0.43 -7.32
C GLY A 348 -8.86 0.22 -7.77
N LEU A 349 -9.95 -0.16 -7.11
CA LEU A 349 -11.25 0.47 -7.22
C LEU A 349 -11.67 0.92 -5.82
N ALA A 350 -11.78 2.23 -5.60
CA ALA A 350 -12.22 2.79 -4.34
C ALA A 350 -13.63 3.35 -4.43
N TYR A 351 -14.39 3.24 -3.35
CA TYR A 351 -15.69 3.85 -3.14
C TYR A 351 -15.64 4.76 -1.92
N HIS A 352 -16.08 6.00 -2.07
CA HIS A 352 -16.03 7.05 -1.05
C HIS A 352 -17.40 7.19 -0.38
N LEU A 353 -17.60 6.61 0.79
CA LEU A 353 -18.91 6.55 1.45
C LEU A 353 -19.37 7.91 1.99
N GLU A 354 -18.45 8.81 2.33
CA GLU A 354 -18.80 10.16 2.77
C GLU A 354 -19.55 10.97 1.70
N SER A 355 -19.32 10.66 0.43
CA SER A 355 -19.95 11.35 -0.71
C SER A 355 -21.32 10.78 -1.09
N SER A 356 -21.68 9.60 -0.59
CA SER A 356 -22.89 8.88 -0.98
C SER A 356 -24.12 9.24 -0.13
N GLY A 357 -23.95 10.12 0.86
CA GLY A 357 -25.03 10.54 1.77
C GLY A 357 -25.45 9.45 2.77
N LEU A 358 -24.71 8.33 2.85
CA LEU A 358 -24.98 7.21 3.73
C LEU A 358 -24.33 7.35 5.13
N THR A 359 -23.40 8.29 5.30
CA THR A 359 -22.91 8.67 6.63
C THR A 359 -23.99 9.51 7.31
N ARG A 360 -24.49 9.06 8.47
CA ARG A 360 -25.40 9.88 9.29
C ARG A 360 -24.75 11.25 9.50
N GLY A 361 -25.42 12.30 9.02
CA GLY A 361 -25.00 13.68 9.29
C GLY A 361 -24.84 13.87 10.79
N SER A 362 -23.85 14.67 11.20
CA SER A 362 -23.65 15.00 12.61
C SER A 362 -24.98 15.48 13.17
N SER A 363 -25.55 14.72 14.10
CA SER A 363 -26.63 15.21 14.92
C SER A 363 -26.02 16.29 15.82
N ASP A 364 -26.26 17.55 15.47
CA ASP A 364 -26.15 18.65 16.41
C ASP A 364 -27.08 18.36 17.60
N SER A 365 -26.50 17.99 18.75
CA SER A 365 -27.03 18.19 20.11
C SER A 365 -26.19 17.39 21.12
N PHE A 366 -25.45 18.09 21.99
CA PHE A 366 -25.86 18.40 23.36
C PHE A 366 -24.91 19.44 23.98
#